data_AF-A0A4P6WJG2-F1
#
_entry.id   AF-A0A4P6WJG2-F1
#
_cell.length_a   1.000
_cell.length_b   1.000
_cell.length_c   1.000
_cell.angle_alpha   90.00
_cell.angle_beta   90.00
_cell.angle_gamma   90.00
#
_symmetry.space_group_name_H-M   'P 1'
#
loop_
_entity.id
_entity.type
_entity.pdbx_description
1 polymer ?
#
loop_
_entity_poly.entity_id
_entity_poly.type
_entity_poly.pdbx_seq_one_letter_code
_entity_poly.pdbx_strand_id
1 'polypeptide(L)'
;MGWIKNAVLNRKEFKSLSWWENFMGGHVSFGPVTIYGENAMHWAVNIRTKRWGYICFRLPLRCFGKWWPLYFYFSPNGTPWAATFKLGRV
;
A
#
# COMPACT_ATOMS: atom_id res chain seq x y z
N MET A 1 4.63 -13.45 21.02
CA MET A 1 3.97 -13.67 19.71
C MET A 1 2.75 -12.75 19.46
N GLY A 2 2.59 -11.60 20.13
CA GLY A 2 1.40 -10.74 20.02
C GLY A 2 1.54 -9.52 19.08
N TRP A 3 2.77 -9.08 18.80
CA TRP A 3 3.02 -7.83 18.08
C TRP A 3 2.71 -7.92 16.58
N ILE A 4 2.92 -9.10 15.97
CA ILE A 4 2.58 -9.37 14.56
C ILE A 4 1.07 -9.26 14.33
N LYS A 5 0.24 -9.75 15.28
CA LYS A 5 -1.21 -9.66 15.17
C LYS A 5 -1.70 -8.21 15.17
N ASN A 6 -1.07 -7.32 15.95
CA ASN A 6 -1.44 -5.91 16.02
C ASN A 6 -0.92 -5.10 14.82
N ALA A 7 0.25 -5.45 14.25
CA ALA A 7 0.74 -4.84 13.01
C ALA A 7 -0.14 -5.20 11.79
N VAL A 8 -0.69 -6.41 11.76
CA VAL A 8 -1.50 -6.85 10.61
C VAL A 8 -2.90 -6.21 10.61
N LEU A 9 -3.38 -5.67 11.73
CA LEU A 9 -4.81 -5.47 11.96
C LEU A 9 -5.16 -4.07 12.49
N ASN A 10 -5.08 -3.06 11.62
CA ASN A 10 -5.81 -1.81 11.83
C ASN A 10 -7.27 -1.99 11.32
N ARG A 11 -8.04 -2.83 12.03
CA ARG A 11 -9.34 -3.33 11.53
C ARG A 11 -10.51 -2.39 11.89
N LYS A 12 -11.12 -1.79 10.86
CA LYS A 12 -12.58 -1.83 10.72
C LYS A 12 -12.91 -3.13 9.99
N GLU A 13 -13.21 -4.20 10.73
CA GLU A 13 -13.74 -5.43 10.13
C GLU A 13 -15.14 -5.16 9.59
N PHE A 14 -15.28 -5.17 8.27
CA PHE A 14 -16.59 -5.44 7.70
C PHE A 14 -16.82 -6.94 7.86
N LYS A 15 -17.69 -7.31 8.82
CA LYS A 15 -18.01 -8.70 9.22
C LYS A 15 -18.44 -9.65 8.08
N SER A 16 -18.59 -9.15 6.86
CA SER A 16 -19.08 -9.88 5.69
C SER A 16 -17.99 -10.41 4.75
N LEU A 17 -16.71 -10.08 4.93
CA LEU A 17 -15.63 -10.46 4.01
C LEU A 17 -14.56 -11.33 4.68
N SER A 18 -14.00 -12.29 3.94
CA SER A 18 -12.89 -13.13 4.39
C SER A 18 -11.62 -12.30 4.66
N TRP A 19 -10.65 -12.88 5.37
CA TRP A 19 -9.36 -12.21 5.63
C TRP A 19 -8.65 -11.82 4.32
N TRP A 20 -8.72 -12.69 3.32
CA TRP A 20 -8.11 -12.45 2.00
C TRP A 20 -8.82 -11.32 1.25
N GLU A 21 -10.15 -11.25 1.30
CA GLU A 21 -10.93 -10.19 0.67
C GLU A 21 -10.72 -8.83 1.35
N ASN A 22 -10.60 -8.81 2.69
CA ASN A 22 -10.22 -7.60 3.42
C ASN A 22 -8.78 -7.16 3.10
N PHE A 23 -7.86 -8.10 2.90
CA PHE A 23 -6.49 -7.80 2.50
C PHE A 23 -6.42 -7.25 1.07
N MET A 24 -7.08 -7.92 0.13
CA MET A 24 -7.19 -7.49 -1.26
C MET A 24 -7.91 -6.14 -1.38
N GLY A 25 -8.90 -5.89 -0.52
CA GLY A 25 -9.65 -4.64 -0.43
C GLY A 25 -8.93 -3.50 0.31
N GLY A 26 -7.96 -3.84 1.16
CA GLY A 26 -7.41 -2.93 2.17
C GLY A 26 -5.90 -2.77 2.08
N HIS A 27 -5.26 -2.71 3.26
CA HIS A 27 -3.82 -2.61 3.40
C HIS A 27 -3.36 -3.23 4.71
N VAL A 28 -2.11 -3.62 4.78
CA VAL A 28 -1.44 -4.13 5.98
C VAL A 28 -0.24 -3.23 6.29
N SER A 29 -0.17 -2.72 7.52
CA SER A 29 0.84 -1.77 7.95
C SER A 29 1.73 -2.34 9.05
N PHE A 30 2.99 -2.65 8.73
CA PHE A 30 3.99 -3.05 9.71
C PHE A 30 4.99 -1.92 9.92
N GLY A 31 4.77 -1.17 11.01
CA GLY A 31 5.62 -0.04 11.38
C GLY A 31 5.61 1.05 10.29
N PRO A 32 6.77 1.44 9.74
CA PRO A 32 6.82 2.46 8.70
C PRO A 32 6.34 1.96 7.33
N VAL A 33 6.14 0.66 7.13
CA VAL A 33 5.80 0.08 5.84
C VAL A 33 4.31 -0.26 5.79
N THR A 34 3.64 0.10 4.72
CA THR A 34 2.25 -0.26 4.43
C THR A 34 2.17 -0.88 3.05
N ILE A 35 1.64 -2.10 2.98
CA ILE A 35 1.38 -2.81 1.73
C ILE A 35 -0.11 -2.74 1.46
N TYR A 36 -0.48 -2.21 0.31
CA TYR A 36 -1.85 -2.11 -0.15
C TYR A 36 -2.22 -3.36 -0.96
N GLY A 37 -3.46 -3.81 -0.80
CA GLY A 37 -4.02 -4.89 -1.59
C GLY A 37 -4.31 -4.48 -3.04
N GLU A 38 -4.83 -5.45 -3.77
CA GLU A 38 -5.19 -5.33 -5.19
C GLU A 38 -6.14 -4.14 -5.46
N ASN A 39 -7.18 -3.95 -4.64
CA ASN A 39 -8.22 -2.95 -4.87
C ASN A 39 -7.84 -1.53 -4.41
N ALA A 40 -6.99 -1.41 -3.39
CA ALA A 40 -6.73 -0.10 -2.77
C ALA A 40 -5.72 0.74 -3.56
N MET A 41 -4.59 0.14 -3.96
CA MET A 41 -3.55 0.82 -4.76
C MET A 41 -2.85 -0.12 -5.75
N HIS A 42 -3.49 -1.24 -6.10
CA HIS A 42 -2.97 -2.22 -7.03
C HIS A 42 -1.60 -2.80 -6.63
N TRP A 43 -1.50 -3.36 -5.42
CA TRP A 43 -0.27 -3.94 -4.88
C TRP A 43 0.85 -2.91 -4.67
N ALA A 44 0.52 -1.75 -4.11
CA ALA A 44 1.51 -0.73 -3.78
C ALA A 44 2.14 -0.95 -2.41
N VAL A 45 3.35 -0.43 -2.24
CA VAL A 45 4.07 -0.39 -0.98
C VAL A 45 4.40 1.07 -0.68
N ASN A 46 4.00 1.53 0.49
CA ASN A 46 4.36 2.83 1.03
C ASN A 46 5.31 2.63 2.22
N ILE A 47 6.45 3.30 2.19
CA ILE A 47 7.44 3.31 3.27
C ILE A 47 7.55 4.73 3.80
N ARG A 48 7.13 4.94 5.05
CA ARG A 48 7.28 6.19 5.77
C ARG A 48 8.72 6.36 6.25
N THR A 49 9.38 7.38 5.74
CA THR A 49 10.70 7.85 6.11
C THR A 49 10.61 9.17 6.86
N LYS A 50 11.59 9.45 7.73
CA LYS A 50 11.64 10.73 8.48
C LYS A 50 12.11 11.91 7.63
N ARG A 51 12.92 11.65 6.58
CA ARG A 51 13.57 12.68 5.76
C ARG A 51 12.80 13.01 4.47
N TRP A 52 12.14 12.03 3.85
CA TRP A 52 11.54 12.17 2.52
C TRP A 52 10.01 12.05 2.52
N GLY A 53 9.40 11.91 3.69
CA GLY A 53 7.99 11.55 3.79
C GLY A 53 7.79 10.09 3.42
N TYR A 54 7.00 9.80 2.39
CA TYR A 54 6.67 8.46 1.95
C TYR A 54 7.37 8.11 0.64
N ILE A 55 7.95 6.91 0.61
CA ILE A 55 8.40 6.25 -0.60
C ILE A 55 7.30 5.31 -1.04
N CYS A 56 6.70 5.55 -2.19
CA CYS A 56 5.58 4.79 -2.71
C CYS A 56 5.99 4.10 -4.00
N PHE A 57 5.82 2.78 -4.08
CA PHE A 57 6.10 2.05 -5.31
C PHE A 57 5.16 0.89 -5.52
N ARG A 58 4.93 0.55 -6.78
CA ARG A 58 4.04 -0.54 -7.15
C ARG A 58 4.81 -1.83 -7.38
N LEU A 59 4.29 -2.93 -6.88
CA LEU A 59 4.82 -4.26 -7.18
C LEU A 59 4.43 -4.69 -8.62
N PRO A 60 5.29 -5.46 -9.30
CA PRO A 60 5.03 -5.99 -10.64
C PRO A 60 4.05 -7.16 -10.60
N LEU A 61 2.84 -6.91 -10.10
CA LEU A 61 1.76 -7.88 -9.96
C LEU A 61 0.57 -7.50 -10.85
N ARG A 62 -0.04 -8.52 -11.43
CA ARG A 62 -1.33 -8.37 -12.13
C ARG A 62 -2.40 -7.94 -11.15
N CYS A 63 -3.27 -7.06 -11.62
CA CYS A 63 -4.36 -6.51 -10.83
C CYS A 63 -5.63 -6.49 -11.69
N PHE A 64 -6.71 -7.11 -11.21
CA PHE A 64 -7.96 -7.34 -11.93
C PHE A 64 -7.74 -8.01 -13.30
N GLY A 65 -6.82 -8.97 -13.36
CA GLY A 65 -6.45 -9.66 -14.60
C GLY A 65 -5.65 -8.82 -15.60
N LYS A 66 -5.35 -7.55 -15.29
CA LYS A 66 -4.60 -6.65 -16.18
C LYS A 66 -3.23 -6.31 -15.60
N TRP A 67 -2.28 -6.10 -16.50
CA TRP A 67 -1.04 -5.42 -16.16
C TRP A 67 -1.28 -3.92 -16.13
N TRP A 68 -0.77 -3.28 -15.11
CA TRP A 68 -0.83 -1.84 -14.96
C TRP A 68 0.59 -1.30 -14.85
N PRO A 69 0.80 -0.03 -15.22
CA PRO A 69 2.10 0.59 -15.17
C PRO A 69 2.69 0.59 -13.76
N LEU A 70 3.99 0.31 -13.69
CA LEU A 70 4.76 0.50 -12.47
C LEU A 70 4.95 2.00 -12.23
N TYR A 71 4.93 2.35 -10.95
CA TYR A 71 5.29 3.66 -10.51
C TYR A 71 6.20 3.59 -9.29
N PHE A 72 7.00 4.63 -9.14
CA PHE A 72 7.84 4.87 -7.99
C PHE A 72 7.85 6.38 -7.72
N TYR A 73 7.50 6.82 -6.52
CA TYR A 73 7.50 8.23 -6.19
C TYR A 73 7.84 8.50 -4.72
N PHE A 74 8.34 9.70 -4.45
CA PHE A 74 8.52 10.24 -3.10
C PHE A 74 7.46 11.32 -2.86
N SER A 75 6.78 11.29 -1.72
CA SER A 75 5.72 12.25 -1.40
C SER A 75 5.68 12.56 0.09
N PRO A 76 5.59 13.84 0.51
CA PRO A 76 5.54 14.20 1.93
C PRO A 76 4.30 13.66 2.65
N ASN A 77 3.19 13.45 1.93
CA ASN A 77 1.92 12.97 2.49
C ASN A 77 1.48 11.58 1.95
N GLY A 78 2.30 10.93 1.12
CA GLY A 78 2.00 9.61 0.55
C GLY A 78 1.00 9.63 -0.62
N THR A 79 0.69 10.82 -1.15
CA THR A 79 -0.18 10.96 -2.33
C THR A 79 0.61 11.28 -3.59
N PRO A 80 0.18 10.78 -4.77
CA PRO A 80 0.88 11.04 -6.03
C PRO A 80 0.94 12.51 -6.44
N TRP A 81 -0.09 13.30 -6.10
CA TRP A 81 -0.17 14.70 -6.51
C TRP A 81 0.85 15.59 -5.79
N ALA A 82 1.20 15.22 -4.56
CA ALA A 82 2.22 15.92 -3.78
C ALA A 82 3.62 15.33 -3.99
N ALA A 83 3.82 14.50 -5.01
CA ALA A 83 5.10 13.84 -5.23
C ALA A 83 6.22 14.84 -5.54
N THR A 84 7.31 14.78 -4.77
CA THR A 84 8.54 15.55 -5.01
C THR A 84 9.43 14.90 -6.07
N PHE A 85 9.25 13.60 -6.30
CA PHE A 85 9.91 12.84 -7.35
C PHE A 85 8.97 11.73 -7.82
N LYS A 86 8.88 11.50 -9.12
CA LYS A 86 8.06 10.43 -9.72
C LYS A 86 8.80 9.80 -10.90
N LEU A 87 8.78 8.48 -10.95
CA LEU A 87 9.26 7.66 -12.05
C LEU A 87 8.14 6.71 -12.47
N GLY A 88 7.87 6.64 -13.77
CA GLY A 88 6.78 5.85 -14.33
C GLY A 88 5.42 6.54 -14.31
N ARG A 89 4.37 5.79 -14.63
CA ARG A 89 3.01 6.30 -14.80
C ARG A 89 2.19 5.97 -13.56
N VAL A 90 2.14 6.92 -12.62
CA VAL A 90 1.12 6.99 -11.55
C VAL A 90 -0.14 7.58 -12.13
#